data_AF-A0A4Y8CDT3-F1
#
_entry.id   AF-A0A4Y8CDT3-F1
#
_cell.length_a   1.000
_cell.length_b   1.000
_cell.length_c   1.000
_cell.angle_alpha   90.00
_cell.angle_beta   90.00
_cell.angle_gamma   90.00
#
_symmetry.space_group_name_H-M   'P 1'
#
loop_
_entity.id
_entity.type
_entity.pdbx_description
1 polymer ?
#
loop_
_entity_poly.entity_id
_entity_poly.type
_entity_poly.pdbx_seq_one_letter_code
_entity_poly.pdbx_strand_id
1 'polypeptide(L)'
;MQKDNLIAFVIFIISTIAFVIWGFGYISQHQLILFILASIFGIFMAFNIGGNDVANSFGTSVGAKTVTIKQALIIAAVFELSGAIFAGAEVT
;
A
#
# COMPACT_ATOMS: atom_id res chain seq x y z
N MET A 1 11.85 12.68 -9.30
CA MET A 1 12.08 11.56 -8.38
C MET A 1 12.10 12.06 -6.94
N GLN A 2 13.01 12.95 -6.52
CA GLN A 2 13.00 13.44 -5.13
C GLN A 2 11.64 14.05 -4.66
N LYS A 3 11.02 14.92 -5.46
CA LYS A 3 9.69 15.51 -5.13
C LYS A 3 8.57 14.47 -5.15
N ASP A 4 8.56 13.60 -6.15
CA ASP A 4 7.54 12.54 -6.31
C ASP A 4 7.61 11.53 -5.15
N ASN A 5 8.83 11.15 -4.74
CA ASN A 5 9.07 10.25 -3.62
C ASN A 5 8.64 10.88 -2.29
N LEU A 6 8.81 12.20 -2.13
CA LEU A 6 8.32 12.92 -0.96
C LEU A 6 6.79 12.89 -0.89
N ILE A 7 6.10 13.12 -2.01
CA ILE A 7 4.63 13.05 -2.07
C ILE A 7 4.14 11.65 -1.72
N ALA A 8 4.71 10.61 -2.32
CA ALA A 8 4.34 9.22 -2.02
C ALA A 8 4.56 8.87 -0.54
N PHE A 9 5.68 9.33 0.04
CA PHE A 9 5.98 9.13 1.46
C PHE A 9 4.97 9.86 2.37
N VAL A 10 4.62 11.11 2.04
CA VAL A 10 3.61 11.88 2.79
C VAL A 10 2.24 11.19 2.73
N ILE A 11 1.82 10.71 1.56
CA ILE A 11 0.57 9.96 1.40
C ILE A 11 0.58 8.70 2.28
N PHE A 12 1.68 7.94 2.26
CA PHE A 12 1.83 6.73 3.08
C PHE A 12 1.74 7.02 4.59
N ILE A 13 2.38 8.09 5.06
CA ILE A 13 2.32 8.48 6.48
C ILE A 13 0.89 8.91 6.84
N ILE A 14 0.25 9.73 6.00
CA ILE A 14 -1.13 10.19 6.24
C ILE A 14 -2.09 8.98 6.28
N SER A 15 -1.99 8.05 5.32
CA SER A 15 -2.88 6.88 5.29
C SER A 15 -2.67 5.96 6.50
N THR A 16 -1.42 5.77 6.91
CA THR A 16 -1.08 4.97 8.11
C THR A 16 -1.62 5.60 9.38
N ILE A 17 -1.42 6.92 9.56
CA ILE A 17 -1.93 7.65 10.72
C ILE A 17 -3.46 7.63 10.73
N ALA A 18 -4.09 7.86 9.58
CA ALA A 18 -5.55 7.82 9.44
C ALA A 18 -6.12 6.44 9.81
N PHE A 19 -5.50 5.36 9.33
CA PHE A 19 -5.88 3.99 9.66
C PHE A 19 -5.79 3.73 11.17
N VAL A 20 -4.68 4.15 11.79
CA VAL A 20 -4.46 3.95 13.22
C VAL A 20 -5.47 4.74 14.06
N ILE A 21 -5.69 6.04 13.75
CA ILE A 21 -6.69 6.88 14.44
C ILE A 21 -8.09 6.29 14.30
N TRP A 22 -8.46 5.88 13.09
CA TRP A 22 -9.74 5.25 12.82
C TRP A 22 -9.89 3.97 13.64
N GLY A 23 -8.89 3.08 13.63
CA GLY A 23 -8.91 1.82 14.37
C GLY A 23 -9.01 1.99 15.89
N PHE A 24 -8.34 2.98 16.47
CA PHE A 24 -8.48 3.31 17.90
C PHE A 24 -9.93 3.64 18.32
N GLY A 25 -10.78 4.11 17.38
CA GLY A 25 -12.19 4.38 17.64
C GLY A 25 -13.06 3.11 17.79
N TYR A 26 -12.60 1.96 17.30
CA TYR A 26 -13.37 0.70 17.29
C TYR A 26 -12.84 -0.36 18.26
N ILE A 27 -11.58 -0.24 18.71
CA ILE A 27 -10.90 -1.27 19.51
C ILE A 27 -11.00 -0.99 21.01
N SER A 28 -11.40 -2.01 21.78
CA SER A 28 -11.43 -1.97 23.25
C SER A 28 -10.03 -1.84 23.85
N GLN A 29 -9.89 -1.16 25.00
CA GLN A 29 -8.60 -0.92 25.66
C GLN A 29 -7.76 -2.18 25.91
N HIS A 30 -8.40 -3.31 26.20
CA HIS A 30 -7.73 -4.59 26.45
C HIS A 30 -7.09 -5.22 25.20
N GLN A 31 -7.47 -4.78 24.00
CA GLN A 31 -7.01 -5.34 22.72
C GLN A 31 -6.03 -4.43 21.97
N LEU A 32 -5.67 -3.27 22.54
CA LEU A 32 -4.81 -2.28 21.90
C LEU A 32 -3.43 -2.81 21.49
N ILE A 33 -2.83 -3.65 22.33
CA ILE A 33 -1.52 -4.23 22.04
C ILE A 33 -1.59 -5.12 20.79
N LEU A 34 -2.64 -5.93 20.67
CA LEU A 34 -2.85 -6.79 19.51
C LEU A 34 -3.12 -5.97 18.25
N PHE A 35 -3.93 -4.91 18.37
CA PHE A 35 -4.22 -4.00 17.27
C PHE A 35 -2.94 -3.32 16.73
N ILE A 36 -2.08 -2.80 17.62
CA ILE A 36 -0.83 -2.16 17.22
C ILE A 36 0.10 -3.16 16.52
N LEU A 37 0.26 -4.36 17.10
CA LEU A 37 1.09 -5.40 16.49
C LEU A 37 0.56 -5.82 15.11
N ALA A 38 -0.74 -6.11 15.01
CA ALA A 38 -1.38 -6.46 13.75
C ALA A 38 -1.22 -5.36 12.69
N SER A 39 -1.36 -4.10 13.10
CA SER A 39 -1.17 -2.94 12.21
C SER A 39 0.26 -2.85 11.68
N ILE A 40 1.26 -3.01 12.54
CA ILE A 40 2.68 -2.97 12.14
C ILE A 40 2.98 -4.08 11.13
N PHE A 41 2.58 -5.32 11.43
CA PHE A 41 2.81 -6.44 10.51
C PHE A 41 2.02 -6.29 9.21
N GLY A 42 0.77 -5.81 9.27
CA GLY A 42 -0.07 -5.57 8.10
C GLY A 42 0.55 -4.52 7.16
N ILE A 43 1.00 -3.39 7.70
CA ILE A 43 1.67 -2.34 6.93
C ILE A 43 2.98 -2.87 6.32
N PHE A 44 3.76 -3.62 7.09
CA PHE A 44 4.99 -4.24 6.60
C PHE A 44 4.71 -5.19 5.43
N MET A 45 3.71 -6.06 5.54
CA MET A 45 3.34 -6.97 4.44
C MET A 45 2.82 -6.21 3.22
N ALA A 46 1.94 -5.22 3.41
CA ALA A 46 1.39 -4.44 2.31
C ALA A 46 2.50 -3.76 1.48
N PHE A 47 3.54 -3.23 2.13
CA PHE A 47 4.66 -2.62 1.42
C PHE A 47 5.48 -3.64 0.61
N ASN A 48 5.75 -4.81 1.17
CA ASN A 48 6.52 -5.86 0.50
C ASN A 48 5.75 -6.49 -0.67
N ILE A 49 4.47 -6.79 -0.47
CA ILE A 49 3.59 -7.37 -1.49
C ILE A 49 3.43 -6.39 -2.65
N GLY A 50 3.06 -5.13 -2.36
CA GLY A 50 2.85 -4.14 -3.42
C GLY A 50 4.10 -3.90 -4.28
N GLY A 51 5.29 -3.86 -3.68
CA GLY A 51 6.54 -3.73 -4.44
C GLY A 51 6.84 -4.94 -5.33
N ASN A 52 6.59 -6.16 -4.82
CA ASN A 52 6.77 -7.40 -5.58
C ASN A 52 5.78 -7.50 -6.75
N ASP A 53 4.53 -7.10 -6.54
CA ASP A 53 3.47 -7.18 -7.54
C ASP A 53 3.70 -6.20 -8.68
N VAL A 54 4.15 -4.97 -8.39
CA VAL A 54 4.55 -4.01 -9.43
C VAL A 54 5.70 -4.57 -10.28
N ALA A 55 6.69 -5.22 -9.66
CA ALA A 55 7.82 -5.79 -10.37
C ALA A 55 7.41 -6.96 -11.28
N ASN A 56 6.54 -7.85 -10.80
CA ASN A 56 6.00 -8.96 -11.58
C ASN A 56 5.11 -8.49 -12.74
N SER A 57 4.27 -7.47 -12.52
CA SER A 57 3.31 -7.01 -13.52
C SER A 57 3.93 -6.10 -14.59
N PHE A 58 4.90 -5.27 -14.22
CA PHE A 58 5.46 -4.25 -15.11
C PHE A 58 6.94 -4.48 -15.48
N GLY A 59 7.59 -5.54 -14.97
CA GLY A 59 9.01 -5.80 -15.21
C GLY A 59 9.38 -5.94 -16.69
N THR A 60 8.55 -6.63 -17.47
CA THR A 60 8.77 -6.81 -18.92
C THR A 60 8.49 -5.53 -19.71
N SER A 61 7.42 -4.81 -19.41
CA SER A 61 7.06 -3.55 -20.08
C SER A 61 8.06 -2.43 -19.82
N VAL A 62 8.61 -2.37 -18.61
CA VAL A 62 9.70 -1.45 -18.28
C VAL A 62 11.02 -1.90 -18.90
N GLY A 63 11.34 -3.20 -18.87
CA GLY A 63 12.53 -3.75 -19.51
C GLY A 63 12.56 -3.54 -21.03
N ALA A 64 11.40 -3.61 -21.69
CA ALA A 64 11.22 -3.33 -23.11
C ALA A 64 11.17 -1.82 -23.44
N LYS A 65 11.25 -0.93 -22.44
CA LYS A 65 11.12 0.52 -22.56
C LYS A 65 9.78 1.00 -23.15
N THR A 66 8.75 0.15 -23.12
CA THR A 66 7.40 0.51 -23.54
C THR A 66 6.74 1.45 -22.52
N VAL A 67 7.07 1.27 -21.24
CA VAL A 67 6.57 2.09 -20.13
C VAL A 67 7.74 2.46 -19.20
N THR A 68 7.75 3.68 -18.66
CA THR A 68 8.77 4.08 -17.68
C THR A 68 8.44 3.57 -16.28
N ILE A 69 9.44 3.40 -15.41
CA ILE A 69 9.25 3.02 -13.99
C ILE A 69 8.20 3.90 -13.29
N LYS A 70 8.22 5.21 -13.55
CA LYS A 70 7.25 6.14 -12.95
C LYS A 70 5.82 5.87 -13.41
N GLN A 71 5.63 5.63 -14.71
CA GLN A 71 4.31 5.32 -15.25
C GLN A 71 3.80 3.99 -14.69
N ALA A 72 4.66 2.97 -14.62
CA ALA A 72 4.32 1.69 -14.00
C ALA A 72 3.88 1.84 -12.54
N LEU A 73 4.60 2.61 -11.72
CA LEU A 73 4.22 2.87 -10.33
C LEU A 73 2.86 3.57 -10.20
N ILE A 74 2.57 4.57 -11.05
CA ILE A 74 1.30 5.31 -11.00
C ILE A 74 0.14 4.40 -11.42
N ILE A 75 0.31 3.61 -12.49
CA ILE A 75 -0.69 2.66 -12.96
C ILE A 75 -0.96 1.63 -11.85
N ALA A 76 0.09 1.02 -11.30
CA ALA A 76 -0.03 0.06 -10.22
C ALA A 76 -0.73 0.66 -9.00
N ALA A 77 -0.36 1.87 -8.57
CA ALA A 77 -1.00 2.52 -7.41
C ALA A 77 -2.52 2.72 -7.58
N VAL A 78 -3.00 2.96 -8.80
CA VAL A 78 -4.44 3.10 -9.07
C VAL A 78 -5.13 1.74 -9.13
N PHE A 79 -4.59 0.80 -9.90
CA PHE A 79 -5.27 -0.47 -10.17
C PHE A 79 -5.14 -1.47 -9.01
N GLU A 80 -3.98 -1.55 -8.34
CA GLU A 80 -3.79 -2.41 -7.16
C GLU A 80 -4.64 -1.92 -5.99
N LEU A 81 -4.69 -0.61 -5.75
CA LEU A 81 -5.55 -0.03 -4.71
C LEU A 81 -7.03 -0.27 -5.02
N SER A 82 -7.44 -0.07 -6.28
CA SER A 82 -8.82 -0.31 -6.69
C SER A 82 -9.19 -1.80 -6.54
N GLY A 83 -8.29 -2.71 -6.92
CA GLY A 83 -8.46 -4.15 -6.74
C GLY A 83 -8.62 -4.52 -5.27
N ALA A 84 -7.75 -3.99 -4.40
CA ALA A 84 -7.83 -4.21 -2.96
C ALA A 84 -9.16 -3.70 -2.36
N ILE A 85 -9.69 -2.56 -2.82
CA ILE A 85 -10.96 -2.00 -2.32
C ILE A 85 -12.18 -2.78 -2.84
N PHE A 86 -12.23 -3.10 -4.13
CA PHE A 86 -13.43 -3.66 -4.75
C PHE A 86 -13.51 -5.18 -4.70
N ALA A 87 -12.38 -5.87 -4.83
CA ALA A 87 -12.32 -7.33 -4.91
C ALA A 87 -11.62 -7.97 -3.71
N GLY A 88 -10.94 -7.20 -2.85
CA GLY A 88 -10.20 -7.73 -1.70
C GLY A 88 -11.08 -8.50 -0.72
N ALA A 89 -12.32 -8.04 -0.50
CA ALA A 89 -13.26 -8.66 0.46
C ALA A 89 -13.69 -10.09 0.09
N GLU A 90 -13.58 -10.49 -1.18
CA GLU A 90 -13.95 -11.86 -1.61
C GLU A 90 -12.87 -12.89 -1.24
N VAL A 91 -11.65 -12.43 -0.92
CA VAL A 91 -10.47 -13.27 -0.67
C VAL A 91 -9.86 -13.09 0.73
N THR A 92 -10.40 -12.19 1.56
CA THR A 92 -9.97 -11.90 2.95
C THR A 92 -11.04 -12.24 3.97
#